data_AF-A0A1D6EM04-F1
#
_entry.id   AF-A0A1D6EM04-F1
#
_cell.length_a   1.000
_cell.length_b   1.000
_cell.length_c   1.000
_cell.angle_alpha   90.00
_cell.angle_beta   90.00
_cell.angle_gamma   90.00
#
_symmetry.space_group_name_H-M   'P 1'
#
loop_
_entity.id
_entity.type
_entity.pdbx_description
1 polymer ?
#
loop_
_entity_poly.entity_id
_entity_poly.type
_entity_poly.pdbx_seq_one_letter_code
_entity_poly.pdbx_strand_id
1 'polypeptide(L)'
;MMDRVLGPLPRHMLERADQHAEKYVRKGGLNWPQAITTVESVRAVLKLPRLQNLVMQHVDHSAGDFIDLLKRLLAYEPSGRLTAQEALGHVFFTRYRQ
;
A
#
# COMPACT_ATOMS: atom_id res chain seq x y z
N MET A 1 -1.43 6.11 6.99
CA MET A 1 -2.49 5.31 6.35
C MET A 1 -1.92 4.23 5.45
N MET A 2 -1.24 4.58 4.34
CA MET A 2 -0.65 3.56 3.43
C MET A 2 0.28 2.60 4.15
N ASP A 3 1.15 3.10 5.03
CA ASP A 3 2.03 2.28 5.86
C ASP A 3 1.27 1.19 6.67
N ARG A 4 0.08 1.55 7.18
CA ARG A 4 -0.80 0.59 7.88
C ARG A 4 -1.41 -0.45 6.96
N VAL A 5 -1.81 -0.10 5.74
CA VAL A 5 -2.47 -1.05 4.83
C VAL A 5 -1.46 -1.92 4.06
N LEU A 6 -0.41 -1.29 3.53
CA LEU A 6 0.56 -1.88 2.59
C LEU A 6 1.88 -2.32 3.24
N GLY A 7 2.16 -1.85 4.46
CA GLY A 7 3.46 -2.03 5.11
C GLY A 7 4.37 -0.81 4.97
N PRO A 8 5.55 -0.83 5.61
CA PRO A 8 6.45 0.32 5.73
C PRO A 8 6.91 0.85 4.37
N LEU A 9 7.00 2.17 4.26
CA LEU A 9 7.61 2.80 3.09
C LEU A 9 9.09 2.39 3.03
N PRO A 10 9.64 2.03 1.86
CA PRO A 10 11.04 1.71 1.73
C PRO A 10 11.94 2.87 2.16
N ARG A 11 13.00 2.56 2.92
CA ARG A 11 13.87 3.57 3.54
C ARG A 11 14.53 4.48 2.51
N HIS A 12 14.99 3.93 1.39
CA HIS A 12 15.63 4.71 0.33
C HIS A 12 14.67 5.70 -0.34
N MET A 13 13.35 5.45 -0.33
CA MET A 13 12.36 6.41 -0.81
C MET A 13 12.18 7.57 0.18
N LEU A 14 12.25 7.29 1.49
CA LEU A 14 12.23 8.32 2.52
C LEU A 14 13.49 9.20 2.48
N GLU A 15 14.65 8.60 2.22
CA GLU A 15 15.93 9.30 2.09
C GLU A 15 16.03 10.16 0.82
N ARG A 16 15.32 9.75 -0.24
CA ARG A 16 15.21 10.52 -1.50
C ARG A 16 14.11 11.59 -1.48
N ALA A 17 13.40 11.75 -0.37
CA ALA A 17 12.35 12.76 -0.25
C ALA A 17 12.94 14.16 -0.56
N ASP A 18 12.27 14.90 -1.42
CA ASP A 18 12.68 16.26 -1.75
C ASP A 18 12.38 17.22 -0.59
N GLN A 19 12.84 18.47 -0.72
CA GLN A 19 12.64 19.50 0.30
C GLN A 19 11.15 19.72 0.62
N HIS A 20 10.26 19.54 -0.35
CA HIS A 20 8.81 19.71 -0.14
C HIS A 20 8.19 18.57 0.68
N ALA A 21 8.75 17.36 0.58
CA ALA A 21 8.30 16.18 1.30
C ALA A 21 8.93 16.02 2.70
N GLU A 22 9.99 16.78 3.02
CA GLU A 22 10.72 16.69 4.29
C GLU A 22 9.82 16.83 5.53
N LYS A 23 8.80 17.71 5.49
CA LYS A 23 7.80 17.85 6.57
C LYS A 23 7.04 16.56 6.91
N TYR A 24 6.97 15.61 5.99
CA TYR A 24 6.29 14.32 6.15
C TYR A 24 7.23 13.19 6.58
N VAL A 25 8.54 13.43 6.67
CA VAL A 25 9.55 12.41 7.00
C VAL A 25 10.39 12.86 8.19
N ARG A 26 10.57 12.00 9.19
CA ARG A 26 11.41 12.30 10.37
C ARG A 26 12.08 11.02 10.86
N LYS A 27 13.40 11.08 11.10
CA LYS A 27 14.22 9.96 11.60
C LYS A 27 14.07 8.65 10.78
N GLY A 28 14.01 8.75 9.45
CA GLY A 28 13.88 7.58 8.58
C GLY A 28 12.52 6.90 8.59
N GLY A 29 11.47 7.59 9.07
CA GLY A 29 10.07 7.16 9.02
C GLY A 29 9.12 8.31 8.70
N LEU A 30 7.83 8.01 8.58
CA LEU A 30 6.82 9.05 8.42
C LEU A 30 6.72 9.91 9.68
N ASN A 31 6.67 11.22 9.51
CA ASN A 31 6.38 12.18 10.57
C ASN A 31 4.88 12.15 10.90
N TRP A 32 4.43 11.06 11.52
CA TRP A 32 3.04 10.84 11.94
C TRP A 32 2.98 10.00 13.23
N PRO A 33 2.11 10.32 14.19
CA PRO A 33 1.21 11.49 14.24
C PRO A 33 1.95 12.81 14.51
N GLN A 34 1.36 13.92 14.07
CA GLN A 34 1.88 15.28 14.28
C GLN A 34 1.07 16.00 15.37
N ALA A 35 1.56 17.15 15.86
CA ALA A 35 0.89 17.93 16.90
C ALA A 35 -0.57 18.30 16.58
N ILE A 36 -0.89 18.50 15.30
CA ILE A 36 -2.25 18.82 14.82
C ILE A 36 -3.11 17.57 14.52
N THR A 37 -2.59 16.37 14.72
CA THR A 37 -3.34 15.13 14.43
C THR A 37 -4.31 14.83 15.56
N THR A 38 -5.61 14.74 15.26
CA THR A 38 -6.63 14.41 16.26
C THR A 38 -6.54 12.96 16.69
N VAL A 39 -6.95 12.67 17.93
CA VAL A 39 -6.96 11.31 18.49
C VAL A 39 -7.90 10.40 17.68
N GLU A 40 -9.01 10.94 17.20
CA GLU A 40 -9.99 10.26 16.35
C GLU A 40 -9.33 9.80 15.04
N SER A 41 -8.53 10.68 14.41
CA SER A 41 -7.78 10.36 13.19
C SER A 41 -6.74 9.28 13.43
N VAL A 42 -6.00 9.36 14.54
CA VAL A 42 -5.05 8.30 14.94
C VAL A 42 -5.76 6.97 15.10
N ARG A 43 -6.88 6.93 15.85
CA ARG A 43 -7.68 5.70 16.02
C ARG A 43 -8.19 5.17 14.69
N ALA A 44 -8.68 6.04 13.81
CA ALA A 44 -9.18 5.63 12.49
C ALA A 44 -8.08 4.94 11.68
N VAL A 45 -6.87 5.50 11.64
CA VAL A 45 -5.72 4.90 10.94
C VAL A 45 -5.27 3.59 11.58
N LEU A 46 -5.25 3.52 12.92
CA LEU A 46 -4.86 2.29 13.64
C LEU A 46 -5.86 1.14 13.47
N LYS A 47 -7.14 1.45 13.22
CA LYS A 47 -8.20 0.46 12.94
C LYS A 47 -8.16 -0.10 11.52
N LEU A 48 -7.36 0.48 10.62
CA LEU A 48 -7.28 -0.01 9.25
C LEU A 48 -6.65 -1.41 9.20
N PRO A 49 -7.32 -2.38 8.57
CA PRO A 49 -6.74 -3.70 8.39
C PRO A 49 -5.64 -3.69 7.31
N ARG A 50 -4.79 -4.72 7.34
CA ARG A 50 -3.81 -4.98 6.27
C ARG A 50 -4.53 -5.29 4.96
N LEU A 51 -3.89 -5.02 3.82
CA LEU A 51 -4.45 -5.26 2.48
C LEU A 51 -5.08 -6.64 2.33
N GLN A 52 -4.40 -7.69 2.79
CA GLN A 52 -4.92 -9.07 2.73
C GLN A 52 -6.24 -9.24 3.49
N ASN A 53 -6.35 -8.63 4.68
CA ASN A 53 -7.55 -8.73 5.51
C ASN A 53 -8.71 -7.93 4.90
N LEU A 54 -8.42 -6.77 4.28
CA LEU A 54 -9.43 -6.00 3.53
C LEU A 54 -10.04 -6.84 2.41
N VAL A 55 -9.21 -7.55 1.65
CA VAL A 55 -9.68 -8.37 0.52
C VAL A 55 -10.43 -9.61 1.01
N MET A 56 -9.89 -10.31 2.01
CA MET A 56 -10.50 -11.53 2.56
C MET A 56 -11.86 -11.28 3.23
N GLN A 57 -12.19 -10.04 3.60
CA GLN A 57 -13.53 -9.69 4.08
C GLN A 57 -14.59 -9.67 2.97
N HIS A 58 -14.18 -9.62 1.70
CA HIS A 58 -15.08 -9.38 0.57
C HIS A 58 -14.95 -10.41 -0.56
N VAL A 59 -13.93 -11.28 -0.53
CA VAL A 59 -13.63 -12.22 -1.61
C VAL A 59 -13.24 -13.58 -1.03
N ASP A 60 -13.95 -14.63 -1.45
CA ASP A 60 -13.74 -16.00 -0.96
C ASP A 60 -12.71 -16.78 -1.82
N HIS A 61 -13.02 -17.05 -3.10
CA HIS A 61 -12.33 -18.09 -3.88
C HIS A 61 -11.15 -17.62 -4.75
N SER A 62 -11.01 -16.31 -4.99
CA SER A 62 -9.92 -15.71 -5.78
C SER A 62 -9.09 -14.68 -4.99
N ALA A 63 -9.23 -14.68 -3.66
CA ALA A 63 -8.58 -13.71 -2.80
C ALA A 63 -7.06 -13.71 -2.98
N GLY A 64 -6.42 -14.88 -3.15
CA GLY A 64 -4.98 -15.00 -3.34
C GLY A 64 -4.48 -14.27 -4.60
N ASP A 65 -5.02 -14.63 -5.77
CA ASP A 65 -4.62 -14.02 -7.05
C ASP A 65 -4.93 -12.52 -7.08
N PHE A 66 -6.04 -12.10 -6.45
CA PHE A 66 -6.39 -10.69 -6.38
C PHE A 66 -5.47 -9.90 -5.43
N ILE A 67 -5.14 -10.47 -4.26
CA ILE A 67 -4.19 -9.87 -3.32
C ILE A 67 -2.82 -9.72 -3.97
N ASP A 68 -2.35 -10.72 -4.74
CA ASP A 68 -1.07 -10.64 -5.44
C ASP A 68 -1.08 -9.50 -6.47
N LEU A 69 -2.13 -9.43 -7.30
CA LEU A 69 -2.31 -8.33 -8.27
C LEU A 69 -2.27 -6.96 -7.58
N LEU A 70 -3.03 -6.79 -6.49
CA LEU A 70 -3.09 -5.53 -5.75
C LEU A 70 -1.75 -5.17 -5.11
N LYS A 71 -1.01 -6.13 -4.54
CA LYS A 71 0.32 -5.89 -3.98
C LYS A 71 1.30 -5.38 -5.04
N ARG A 72 1.25 -5.94 -6.25
CA ARG A 72 2.12 -5.54 -7.37
C ARG A 72 1.72 -4.17 -7.95
N LEU A 73 0.43 -3.89 -8.06
CA LEU A 73 -0.08 -2.59 -8.51
C LEU A 73 0.17 -1.47 -7.50
N LEU A 74 0.14 -1.77 -6.20
CA LEU A 74 0.31 -0.81 -5.12
C LEU A 74 1.72 -0.80 -4.52
N ALA A 75 2.69 -1.43 -5.19
CA ALA A 75 4.09 -1.42 -4.76
C ALA A 75 4.61 0.03 -4.66
N TYR A 76 5.28 0.38 -3.56
CA TYR A 76 5.80 1.73 -3.37
C TYR A 76 6.80 2.13 -4.46
N GLU A 77 7.75 1.23 -4.75
CA GLU A 77 8.75 1.45 -5.77
C GLU A 77 8.13 1.49 -7.17
N PRO A 78 8.17 2.64 -7.88
CA PRO A 78 7.59 2.74 -9.21
C PRO A 78 8.26 1.78 -10.20
N SER A 79 9.57 1.55 -10.05
CA SER A 79 10.37 0.66 -10.90
C SER A 79 9.96 -0.81 -10.80
N GLY A 80 9.43 -1.24 -9.66
CA GLY A 80 8.92 -2.59 -9.43
C GLY A 80 7.40 -2.69 -9.44
N ARG A 81 6.70 -1.58 -9.74
CA ARG A 81 5.24 -1.53 -9.79
C ARG A 81 4.75 -2.07 -11.12
N LEU A 82 3.75 -2.94 -11.06
CA LEU A 82 3.13 -3.52 -12.24
C LEU A 82 2.54 -2.43 -13.14
N THR A 83 2.84 -2.47 -14.43
CA THR A 83 2.17 -1.63 -15.43
C THR A 83 0.75 -2.13 -15.71
N ALA A 84 -0.10 -1.28 -16.29
CA ALA A 84 -1.45 -1.69 -16.69
C ALA A 84 -1.43 -2.83 -17.72
N GLN A 85 -0.47 -2.82 -18.66
CA GLN A 85 -0.34 -3.86 -19.68
C GLN A 85 0.04 -5.21 -19.06
N GLU A 86 1.01 -5.23 -18.14
CA GLU A 86 1.38 -6.45 -17.41
C GLU A 86 0.24 -6.94 -16.52
N ALA A 87 -0.52 -6.01 -15.90
CA ALA A 87 -1.68 -6.34 -15.09
C ALA A 87 -2.74 -7.11 -15.88
N LEU A 88 -3.03 -6.74 -17.13
CA LEU A 88 -3.98 -7.45 -17.98
C LEU A 88 -3.57 -8.91 -18.31
N GLY A 89 -2.29 -9.24 -18.14
CA GLY A 89 -1.73 -10.59 -18.25
C GLY A 89 -1.68 -11.37 -16.94
N HIS A 90 -2.07 -10.77 -15.81
CA HIS A 90 -2.00 -11.40 -14.50
C HIS A 90 -2.97 -12.59 -14.37
N VAL A 91 -2.59 -13.61 -13.60
CA VAL A 91 -3.37 -14.84 -13.36
C VAL A 91 -4.80 -14.54 -12.93
N PHE A 92 -5.00 -13.49 -12.11
CA PHE A 92 -6.31 -13.01 -11.70
C PHE A 92 -7.28 -12.79 -12.88
N PHE A 93 -6.81 -12.25 -14.01
CA PHE A 93 -7.64 -12.02 -15.20
C PHE A 93 -7.56 -13.14 -16.24
N THR A 94 -6.49 -13.92 -16.26
CA THR A 94 -6.26 -14.94 -17.30
C THR A 94 -6.74 -16.33 -16.92
N ARG A 95 -6.97 -16.61 -15.64
CA ARG A 95 -7.40 -17.93 -15.13
C ARG A 95 -8.66 -18.50 -15.78
N TYR A 96 -9.54 -17.64 -16.30
CA TYR A 96 -10.80 -18.04 -16.93
C TYR A 96 -10.91 -17.67 -18.43
N ARG A 97 -9.81 -17.23 -19.07
CA ARG A 97 -9.79 -17.15 -20.53
C ARG A 97 -9.61 -18.57 -21.08
N GLN A 98 -10.75 -19.23 -21.34
CA GLN A 98 -10.87 -20.30 -22.33
C GLN A 98 -11.49 -19.72 -23.59
#